data_AF-A0AAJ1NW36-F1
#
_entry.id   AF-A0AAJ1NW36-F1
#
_cell.length_a   1.000
_cell.length_b   1.000
_cell.length_c   1.000
_cell.angle_alpha   90.00
_cell.angle_beta   90.00
_cell.angle_gamma   90.00
#
_symmetry.space_group_name_H-M   'P 1'
#
loop_
_entity.id
_entity.type
_entity.pdbx_description
1 polymer ?
#
loop_
_entity_poly.entity_id
_entity_poly.type
_entity_poly.pdbx_seq_one_letter_code
_entity_poly.pdbx_strand_id
1 'polypeptide(L)'
;MVRRNLNVFTKISSLTAIATIIILPIYNLLSSVDDSGNYMIRMLVLLTFYLSIFSVPVSILSMFSTEKLSKRIFALVVNVLPISLIIYALIMKFIDEFVRLAP
;
A
#
# COMPACT_ATOMS: atom_id res chain seq x y z
N MET A 1 -19.92 -0.94 -18.08
CA MET A 1 -19.59 -2.11 -17.23
C MET A 1 -20.81 -2.54 -16.44
N VAL A 2 -21.12 -3.83 -16.38
CA VAL A 2 -22.19 -4.36 -15.51
C VAL A 2 -21.76 -4.18 -14.06
N ARG A 3 -22.58 -3.50 -13.23
CA ARG A 3 -22.24 -3.17 -11.83
C ARG A 3 -21.82 -4.38 -10.99
N ARG A 4 -22.37 -5.57 -11.29
CA ARG A 4 -22.03 -6.85 -10.64
C ARG A 4 -20.57 -7.26 -10.83
N ASN A 5 -19.95 -6.90 -11.95
CA ASN A 5 -18.53 -7.18 -12.21
C ASN A 5 -17.61 -6.28 -11.39
N LEU A 6 -18.07 -5.10 -10.98
CA LEU A 6 -17.29 -4.16 -10.16
C LEU A 6 -17.09 -4.64 -8.71
N ASN A 7 -17.94 -5.56 -8.25
CA ASN A 7 -17.78 -6.20 -6.94
C ASN A 7 -16.49 -7.04 -6.87
N VAL A 8 -16.05 -7.62 -7.99
CA VAL A 8 -14.79 -8.37 -8.07
C VAL A 8 -13.60 -7.44 -7.81
N PHE A 9 -13.58 -6.26 -8.42
CA PHE A 9 -12.54 -5.25 -8.15
C PHE A 9 -12.54 -4.82 -6.69
N THR A 10 -13.72 -4.67 -6.08
CA THR A 10 -13.81 -4.33 -4.65
C THR A 10 -13.22 -5.44 -3.78
N LYS A 11 -13.47 -6.72 -4.12
CA LYS A 11 -12.87 -7.85 -3.39
C LYS A 11 -11.35 -7.86 -3.52
N ILE A 12 -10.81 -7.75 -4.74
CA ILE A 12 -9.37 -7.73 -5.00
C ILE A 12 -8.69 -6.55 -4.29
N SER A 13 -9.26 -5.35 -4.43
CA SER A 13 -8.79 -4.12 -3.76
C SER A 13 -8.81 -4.27 -2.24
N SER A 14 -9.88 -4.85 -1.66
CA SER A 14 -9.95 -5.07 -0.21
C SER A 14 -8.97 -6.13 0.29
N LEU A 15 -8.69 -7.17 -0.49
CA LEU A 15 -7.75 -8.24 -0.13
C LEU A 15 -6.32 -7.72 -0.11
N THR A 16 -5.94 -6.95 -1.13
CA THR A 16 -4.63 -6.31 -1.22
C THR A 16 -4.42 -5.30 -0.08
N ALA A 17 -5.45 -4.54 0.29
CA ALA A 17 -5.40 -3.65 1.45
C ALA A 17 -5.15 -4.41 2.76
N ILE A 18 -5.85 -5.52 2.99
CA ILE A 18 -5.65 -6.36 4.19
C ILE A 18 -4.23 -6.93 4.22
N ALA A 19 -3.75 -7.48 3.09
CA ALA A 19 -2.38 -7.99 2.99
C ALA A 19 -1.35 -6.90 3.35
N THR A 20 -1.56 -5.67 2.87
CA THR A 20 -0.70 -4.52 3.17
C THR A 20 -0.65 -4.21 4.66
N ILE A 21 -1.80 -4.16 5.34
CA ILE A 21 -1.88 -3.90 6.79
C ILE A 21 -1.21 -5.01 7.61
N ILE A 22 -1.21 -6.24 7.14
CA ILE A 22 -0.61 -7.36 7.86
C ILE A 22 0.91 -7.40 7.63
N ILE A 23 1.34 -7.28 6.38
CA ILE A 23 2.73 -7.50 5.99
C ILE A 23 3.64 -6.36 6.44
N LEU A 24 3.19 -5.10 6.37
CA LEU A 24 4.03 -3.94 6.74
C LEU A 24 4.46 -3.98 8.23
N PRO A 25 3.55 -4.15 9.20
CA PRO A 25 3.91 -4.22 10.62
C PRO A 25 4.77 -5.44 10.95
N ILE A 26 4.47 -6.60 10.34
CA ILE A 26 5.26 -7.82 10.52
C ILE A 26 6.70 -7.57 10.06
N TYR A 27 6.88 -6.91 8.91
CA TYR A 27 8.21 -6.56 8.43
C TYR A 27 8.94 -5.64 9.41
N ASN A 28 8.29 -4.59 9.91
CA ASN A 28 8.93 -3.68 10.87
C ASN A 28 9.32 -4.38 12.18
N LEU A 29 8.46 -5.29 12.68
CA LEU A 29 8.76 -6.08 13.87
C LEU A 29 9.97 -6.99 13.64
N LEU A 30 10.01 -7.73 12.53
CA LEU A 30 11.08 -8.70 12.29
C LEU A 30 12.40 -8.04 11.87
N SER A 31 12.34 -6.88 11.21
CA SER A 31 13.54 -6.08 10.89
C SER A 31 14.24 -5.53 12.13
N SER A 32 13.54 -5.48 13.29
CA SER A 32 14.13 -5.01 14.55
C SER A 32 14.91 -6.08 15.32
N VAL A 33 14.78 -7.36 14.95
CA VAL A 33 15.29 -8.49 15.75
C VAL A 33 16.57 -9.11 15.16
N ASP A 34 16.69 -9.23 13.83
CA ASP A 34 17.89 -9.75 13.17
C ASP A 34 17.90 -9.41 11.66
N ASP A 35 19.03 -8.90 11.16
CA ASP A 35 19.18 -8.44 9.76
C ASP A 35 19.61 -9.59 8.82
N SER A 36 20.13 -10.69 9.37
CA SER A 36 20.88 -11.70 8.62
C SER A 36 20.03 -12.74 7.86
N GLY A 37 18.74 -12.91 8.20
CA GLY A 37 17.90 -14.01 7.70
C GLY A 37 16.60 -13.64 6.95
N ASN A 38 16.31 -12.36 6.74
CA ASN A 38 14.95 -11.92 6.39
C ASN A 38 14.65 -11.70 4.89
N TYR A 39 15.38 -12.40 4.01
CA TYR A 39 15.23 -12.27 2.55
C TYR A 39 13.82 -12.61 2.04
N MET A 40 13.17 -13.63 2.61
CA MET A 40 11.79 -14.00 2.23
C MET A 40 10.77 -12.93 2.59
N ILE A 41 10.92 -12.29 3.76
CA ILE A 41 10.00 -11.24 4.21
C ILE A 41 10.21 -9.96 3.40
N ARG A 42 11.46 -9.59 3.11
CA ARG A 42 11.76 -8.49 2.18
C ARG A 42 11.12 -8.70 0.81
N MET A 43 11.16 -9.93 0.28
CA MET A 43 10.50 -10.28 -0.97
C MET A 43 8.97 -10.11 -0.88
N LEU A 44 8.35 -10.56 0.22
CA LEU A 44 6.91 -10.39 0.45
C LEU A 44 6.50 -8.91 0.56
N VAL A 45 7.31 -8.07 1.21
CA VAL A 45 7.07 -6.62 1.30
C VAL A 45 7.14 -5.98 -0.07
N LEU A 46 8.18 -6.30 -0.86
CA LEU A 46 8.31 -5.80 -2.23
C LEU A 46 7.12 -6.22 -3.10
N LEU A 47 6.72 -7.49 -3.02
CA LEU A 47 5.55 -8.00 -3.74
C LEU A 47 4.28 -7.23 -3.35
N THR A 48 4.08 -7.01 -2.04
CA THR A 48 2.92 -6.29 -1.51
C THR A 48 2.92 -4.83 -1.95
N PHE A 49 4.10 -4.21 -2.02
CA PHE A 49 4.26 -2.86 -2.55
C PHE A 49 3.88 -2.78 -4.03
N TYR A 50 4.36 -3.69 -4.88
CA TYR A 50 3.95 -3.72 -6.29
C TYR A 50 2.46 -3.99 -6.45
N LEU A 51 1.90 -4.91 -5.67
CA LEU A 51 0.46 -5.16 -5.65
C LEU A 51 -0.33 -3.92 -5.23
N SER A 52 0.16 -3.12 -4.30
CA SER A 52 -0.44 -1.85 -3.89
C SER A 52 -0.47 -0.84 -5.05
N ILE A 53 0.59 -0.73 -5.85
CA ILE A 53 0.60 0.14 -7.04
C ILE A 53 -0.50 -0.29 -8.03
N PHE A 54 -0.58 -1.58 -8.34
CA PHE A 54 -1.61 -2.11 -9.23
C PHE A 54 -3.02 -2.02 -8.63
N SER A 55 -3.16 -2.10 -7.31
CA SER A 55 -4.45 -2.08 -6.65
C SER A 55 -5.02 -0.66 -6.53
N VAL A 56 -4.24 0.41 -6.68
CA VAL A 56 -4.77 1.80 -6.66
C VAL A 56 -5.78 2.04 -7.80
N PRO A 57 -5.46 1.80 -9.09
CA PRO A 57 -6.45 1.90 -10.17
C PRO A 57 -7.67 1.00 -9.95
N VAL A 58 -7.46 -0.23 -9.46
CA VAL A 58 -8.53 -1.19 -9.13
C VAL A 58 -9.42 -0.64 -8.00
N SER A 59 -8.84 0.03 -7.02
CA SER A 59 -9.56 0.66 -5.90
C SER A 59 -10.40 1.85 -6.38
N ILE A 60 -9.88 2.65 -7.33
CA ILE A 60 -10.62 3.73 -7.97
C ILE A 60 -11.82 3.17 -8.73
N LEU A 61 -11.62 2.14 -9.55
CA LEU A 61 -12.71 1.46 -10.26
C LEU A 61 -13.74 0.85 -9.29
N SER A 62 -13.28 0.37 -8.13
CA SER A 62 -14.16 -0.20 -7.11
C SER A 62 -15.15 0.82 -6.53
N MET A 63 -14.87 2.14 -6.59
CA MET A 63 -15.78 3.17 -6.08
C MET A 63 -17.16 3.18 -6.76
N PHE A 64 -17.25 2.66 -7.99
CA PHE A 64 -18.49 2.56 -8.75
C PHE A 64 -19.25 1.23 -8.52
N SER A 65 -18.74 0.36 -7.66
CA SER A 65 -19.34 -0.92 -7.23
C SER A 65 -20.58 -0.73 -6.35
N THR A 66 -21.42 -1.77 -6.22
CA THR A 66 -22.57 -1.78 -5.28
C THR A 66 -22.18 -2.21 -3.87
N GLU A 67 -20.91 -2.54 -3.63
CA GLU A 67 -20.37 -2.91 -2.32
C GLU A 67 -20.40 -1.73 -1.32
N LYS A 68 -20.30 -2.06 -0.03
CA LYS A 68 -20.36 -1.06 1.07
C LYS A 68 -19.32 0.05 0.86
N LEU A 69 -19.77 1.31 0.96
CA LEU A 69 -18.92 2.49 0.80
C LEU A 69 -17.70 2.49 1.74
N SER A 70 -17.87 2.05 2.98
CA SER A 70 -16.79 1.90 3.95
C SER A 70 -15.68 0.97 3.45
N LYS A 71 -16.03 -0.19 2.87
CA LYS A 71 -15.08 -1.16 2.33
C LYS A 71 -14.27 -0.59 1.16
N ARG A 72 -14.92 0.20 0.30
CA ARG A 72 -14.30 0.83 -0.88
C ARG A 72 -13.31 1.92 -0.46
N ILE A 73 -13.70 2.81 0.46
CA ILE A 73 -12.83 3.86 0.98
C ILE A 73 -11.66 3.26 1.74
N PHE A 74 -11.91 2.29 2.62
CA PHE A 74 -10.86 1.58 3.33
C PHE A 74 -9.82 1.01 2.37
N ALA A 75 -10.26 0.28 1.36
CA ALA A 75 -9.35 -0.33 0.41
C ALA A 75 -8.55 0.70 -0.39
N LEU A 76 -9.17 1.81 -0.80
CA LEU A 76 -8.48 2.90 -1.49
C LEU A 76 -7.41 3.56 -0.60
N VAL A 77 -7.76 3.96 0.62
CA VAL A 77 -6.82 4.63 1.55
C VAL A 77 -5.62 3.73 1.84
N VAL A 78 -5.87 2.47 2.14
CA VAL A 78 -4.82 1.51 2.50
C VAL A 78 -3.93 1.17 1.30
N ASN A 79 -4.49 1.05 0.11
CA ASN A 79 -3.69 0.76 -1.08
C ASN A 79 -2.86 1.97 -1.54
N VAL A 80 -3.26 3.21 -1.20
CA VAL A 80 -2.49 4.43 -1.48
C VAL A 80 -1.38 4.66 -0.45
N LEU A 81 -1.53 4.17 0.79
CA LEU A 81 -0.58 4.37 1.88
C LEU A 81 0.89 4.07 1.50
N PRO A 82 1.23 2.90 0.93
CA PRO A 82 2.61 2.58 0.59
C PRO A 82 3.24 3.57 -0.39
N ILE A 83 2.48 4.01 -1.40
CA ILE A 83 2.94 5.01 -2.37
C ILE A 83 3.13 6.36 -1.67
N SER A 84 2.18 6.76 -0.82
CA SER A 84 2.26 8.03 -0.09
C SER A 84 3.47 8.09 0.85
N LEU A 85 3.86 6.97 1.47
CA LEU A 85 5.04 6.87 2.32
C LEU A 85 6.34 7.08 1.52
N ILE A 86 6.42 6.52 0.31
CA ILE A 86 7.59 6.72 -0.55
C ILE A 86 7.67 8.17 -1.04
N ILE A 87 6.54 8.73 -1.49
CA ILE A 87 6.49 10.15 -1.89
C ILE A 87 6.92 11.04 -0.74
N TYR A 88 6.41 10.78 0.47
CA TYR A 88 6.79 11.51 1.67
C TYR A 88 8.29 11.39 1.96
N ALA A 89 8.87 10.19 1.88
CA ALA A 89 10.30 9.97 2.08
C ALA A 89 11.16 10.69 1.03
N LEU A 90 10.73 10.72 -0.23
CA LEU A 90 11.39 11.46 -1.31
C LEU A 90 11.34 12.97 -1.07
N ILE A 91 10.19 13.50 -0.68
CA ILE A 91 10.02 14.92 -0.34
C ILE A 91 10.91 15.28 0.85
N MET A 92 10.94 14.45 1.90
CA MET A 92 11.81 14.67 3.05
C MET A 92 13.28 14.67 2.66
N LYS A 93 13.74 13.71 1.83
CA LYS A 93 15.12 13.71 1.31
C LYS A 93 15.44 14.96 0.50
N PHE A 94 14.52 15.38 -0.37
CA PHE A 94 14.68 16.60 -1.15
C PHE A 94 14.77 17.84 -0.24
N ILE A 95 13.91 17.95 0.77
CA ILE A 95 13.97 19.04 1.74
C ILE A 95 15.28 19.00 2.52
N ASP A 96 15.74 17.82 2.95
CA ASP A 96 17.00 17.67 3.66
C ASP A 96 18.20 18.09 2.79
N GLU A 97 18.18 17.80 1.50
CA GLU A 97 19.28 18.08 0.58
C GLU A 97 19.30 19.53 0.06
N PHE A 98 18.14 20.14 -0.15
CA PHE A 98 18.04 21.46 -0.81
C PHE A 98 17.56 22.59 0.11
N VAL A 99 16.88 22.28 1.21
CA VAL A 99 16.30 23.29 2.13
C VAL A 99 17.05 23.32 3.46
N ARG A 100 17.45 22.16 3.97
CA ARG A 100 18.52 22.07 4.98
C ARG A 100 19.86 22.21 4.27
N LEU A 101 20.19 23.46 3.92
CA LEU A 101 21.57 23.89 4.12
C LEU A 101 21.91 23.47 5.56
N ALA A 102 22.90 22.59 5.72
CA ALA A 102 23.55 22.33 7.01
C ALA A 102 23.85 23.69 7.70
N PRO A 103 24.09 23.74 9.03
CA PRO A 103 24.70 24.95 9.58
C PRO A 103 25.90 25.41 8.73
#